data_AF-A0A1V4UTZ0-F1
#
_entry.id   AF-A0A1V4UTZ0-F1
#
_cell.length_a   1.000
_cell.length_b   1.000
_cell.length_c   1.000
_cell.angle_alpha   90.00
_cell.angle_beta   90.00
_cell.angle_gamma   90.00
#
_symmetry.space_group_name_H-M   'P 1'
#
loop_
_entity.id
_entity.type
_entity.pdbx_description
1 polymer ?
#
loop_
_entity_poly.entity_id
_entity_poly.type
_entity_poly.pdbx_seq_one_letter_code
_entity_poly.pdbx_strand_id
1 'polypeptide(L)'
;MDKFLGIVQDGRFMILSPRPQCCTVRLTRIVKPASIADDLVASHEIDLAEYEGRAIMATGVLPERKGWLYEANVIDQAGPILTELVKETFGSR
;
A
#
# COMPACT_ATOMS: atom_id res chain seq x y z
N MET A 1 -7.81 3.09 -11.85
CA MET A 1 -7.06 2.95 -10.59
C MET A 1 -7.80 1.94 -9.74
N ASP A 2 -7.08 0.98 -9.20
CA ASP A 2 -7.67 -0.07 -8.37
C ASP A 2 -7.64 0.36 -6.91
N LYS A 3 -8.48 -0.28 -6.08
CA LYS A 3 -8.50 -0.10 -4.63
C LYS A 3 -7.79 -1.28 -3.98
N PHE A 4 -6.93 -0.99 -3.02
CA PHE A 4 -6.16 -1.96 -2.26
C PHE A 4 -6.43 -1.75 -0.78
N LEU A 5 -6.86 -2.80 -0.10
CA LEU A 5 -6.92 -2.86 1.35
C LEU A 5 -5.64 -3.54 1.84
N GLY A 6 -5.02 -2.98 2.88
CA GLY A 6 -3.80 -3.54 3.43
C GLY A 6 -3.47 -2.99 4.80
N ILE A 7 -2.36 -3.47 5.36
CA ILE A 7 -1.84 -3.03 6.67
C ILE A 7 -0.49 -2.37 6.46
N VAL A 8 -0.24 -1.29 7.19
CA VAL A 8 1.08 -0.70 7.24
C VAL A 8 1.92 -1.37 8.33
N GLN A 9 3.04 -1.95 7.93
CA GLN A 9 4.04 -2.57 8.81
C GLN A 9 5.44 -2.23 8.30
N ASP A 10 6.32 -1.83 9.21
CA ASP A 10 7.70 -1.44 8.93
C ASP A 10 7.79 -0.34 7.86
N GLY A 11 6.86 0.63 7.90
CA GLY A 11 6.77 1.71 6.91
C GLY A 11 6.36 1.25 5.51
N ARG A 12 5.86 0.01 5.35
CA ARG A 12 5.44 -0.53 4.07
C ARG A 12 3.99 -0.97 4.10
N PHE A 13 3.35 -0.95 2.93
CA PHE A 13 1.97 -1.36 2.77
C PHE A 13 1.88 -2.82 2.32
N MET A 14 1.39 -3.69 3.20
CA MET A 14 1.11 -5.10 2.90
C MET A 14 -0.30 -5.24 2.35
N ILE A 15 -0.42 -5.60 1.08
CA ILE A 15 -1.71 -5.73 0.40
C ILE A 15 -2.40 -7.02 0.85
N LEU A 16 -3.66 -6.88 1.30
CA LEU A 16 -4.51 -7.97 1.75
C LEU A 16 -5.63 -8.29 0.75
N SER A 17 -6.13 -7.28 0.03
CA SER A 17 -7.18 -7.42 -0.97
C SER A 17 -6.97 -6.39 -2.10
N PRO A 18 -7.24 -6.73 -3.38
CA PRO A 18 -7.87 -7.97 -3.89
C PRO A 18 -6.90 -9.14 -4.10
N ARG A 19 -5.61 -8.96 -3.83
CA ARG A 19 -4.58 -9.98 -4.01
C ARG A 19 -4.08 -10.51 -2.65
N PRO A 20 -4.85 -11.37 -1.96
CA PRO A 20 -4.35 -12.03 -0.75
C PRO A 20 -3.06 -12.78 -1.12
N GLN A 21 -2.03 -12.69 -0.27
CA GLN A 21 -0.64 -13.15 -0.52
C GLN A 21 0.19 -12.28 -1.48
N CYS A 22 -0.30 -11.12 -1.93
CA CYS A 22 0.57 -10.20 -2.66
C CYS A 22 1.38 -9.34 -1.71
N CYS A 23 2.68 -9.37 -1.98
CA CYS A 23 3.59 -8.24 -2.01
C CYS A 23 3.35 -7.11 -1.01
N THR A 24 4.33 -6.94 -0.12
CA THR A 24 4.57 -5.70 0.60
C THR A 24 5.18 -4.67 -0.35
N VAL A 25 4.56 -3.49 -0.46
CA VAL A 25 4.94 -2.43 -1.40
C VAL A 25 5.14 -1.09 -0.69
N ARG A 26 5.91 -0.20 -1.32
CA ARG A 26 5.96 1.23 -1.00
C ARG A 26 4.95 1.99 -1.82
N LEU A 27 4.55 3.17 -1.38
CA LEU A 27 3.57 4.00 -2.06
C LEU A 27 4.26 5.23 -2.66
N THR A 28 3.91 5.60 -3.89
CA THR A 28 4.43 6.82 -4.53
C THR A 28 3.30 7.54 -5.26
N ARG A 29 3.32 8.88 -5.22
CA ARG A 29 2.37 9.71 -5.98
C ARG A 29 2.71 9.82 -7.47
N ILE A 30 3.86 9.32 -7.90
CA ILE A 30 4.31 9.40 -9.29
C ILE A 30 3.46 8.51 -10.20
N VAL A 31 3.08 9.06 -11.35
CA VAL A 31 2.48 8.33 -12.49
C VAL A 31 3.47 7.32 -13.02
N LYS A 32 3.07 6.04 -13.13
CA LYS A 32 3.96 4.94 -13.52
C LYS A 32 4.74 5.32 -14.78
N PRO A 33 6.03 5.60 -14.66
CA PRO A 33 6.77 6.18 -15.77
C PRO A 33 7.38 5.09 -16.66
N ALA A 34 7.42 5.35 -17.97
CA ALA A 34 8.05 4.45 -18.93
C ALA A 34 9.58 4.36 -18.77
N SER A 35 10.24 5.38 -18.20
CA SER A 35 11.71 5.40 -18.06
C SER A 35 12.28 6.29 -16.92
N ILE A 36 11.56 6.53 -15.83
CA ILE A 36 12.13 7.31 -14.71
C ILE A 36 13.09 6.44 -13.89
N ALA A 37 14.21 7.04 -13.48
CA ALA A 37 15.18 6.47 -12.56
C ALA A 37 14.54 6.17 -11.20
N ASP A 38 14.82 5.00 -10.63
CA ASP A 38 14.23 4.53 -9.36
C ASP A 38 14.43 5.55 -8.21
N ASP A 39 15.50 6.36 -8.27
CA ASP A 39 15.80 7.43 -7.30
C ASP A 39 14.71 8.52 -7.24
N LEU A 40 14.09 8.88 -8.37
CA LEU A 40 13.02 9.90 -8.39
C LEU A 40 11.71 9.34 -7.84
N VAL A 41 11.48 8.02 -7.98
CA VAL A 41 10.34 7.32 -7.38
C VAL A 41 10.47 7.31 -5.86
N ALA A 42 11.67 7.00 -5.37
CA ALA A 42 11.98 7.02 -3.94
C ALA A 42 11.87 8.43 -3.34
N SER A 43 12.23 9.50 -4.07
CA SER A 43 12.11 10.87 -3.56
C SER A 43 10.67 11.37 -3.43
N HIS A 44 9.70 10.65 -4.01
CA HIS A 44 8.26 10.93 -3.92
C HIS A 44 7.51 9.78 -3.25
N GLU A 45 8.22 9.02 -2.42
CA GLU A 45 7.62 8.04 -1.52
C GLU A 45 6.64 8.74 -0.57
N ILE A 46 5.47 8.12 -0.40
CA ILE A 46 4.51 8.55 0.61
C ILE A 46 4.99 7.98 1.94
N ASP A 47 5.31 8.86 2.89
CA ASP A 47 5.61 8.43 4.25
C ASP A 47 4.35 7.82 4.89
N LEU A 48 4.49 6.56 5.34
CA LEU A 48 3.41 5.80 5.96
C LEU A 48 3.49 5.76 7.49
N ALA A 49 4.44 6.47 8.10
CA ALA A 49 4.66 6.43 9.55
C ALA A 49 3.39 6.76 10.36
N GLU A 50 2.52 7.65 9.87
CA GLU A 50 1.26 7.99 10.55
C GLU A 50 0.22 6.86 10.56
N TYR A 51 0.36 5.88 9.65
CA TYR A 51 -0.53 4.74 9.48
C TYR A 51 0.03 3.46 10.07
N GLU A 52 1.22 3.48 10.66
CA GLU A 52 1.91 2.30 11.17
C GLU A 52 1.02 1.47 12.10
N GLY A 53 0.94 0.16 11.84
CA GLY A 53 0.12 -0.78 12.57
C GLY A 53 -1.39 -0.69 12.28
N ARG A 54 -1.85 0.19 11.38
CA ARG A 54 -3.25 0.35 10.99
C ARG A 54 -3.55 -0.32 9.65
N ALA A 55 -4.81 -0.72 9.48
CA ALA A 55 -5.33 -1.05 8.17
C ALA A 55 -5.71 0.23 7.42
N ILE A 56 -5.33 0.33 6.15
CA ILE A 56 -5.65 1.47 5.28
C ILE A 56 -6.21 0.99 3.95
N MET A 57 -7.00 1.86 3.33
CA MET A 57 -7.43 1.71 1.95
C MET A 57 -6.64 2.69 1.08
N ALA A 58 -5.98 2.19 0.05
CA ALA A 58 -5.25 3.01 -0.92
C ALA A 58 -5.76 2.76 -2.34
N THR A 59 -5.82 3.81 -3.16
CA THR A 59 -5.97 3.67 -4.61
C THR A 59 -4.61 3.66 -5.28
N GLY A 60 -4.46 3.00 -6.43
CA GLY A 60 -3.27 3.15 -7.25
C GLY A 60 -3.20 2.19 -8.43
N VAL A 61 -1.98 2.04 -8.96
CA VAL A 61 -1.63 1.12 -10.04
C VAL A 61 -0.51 0.21 -9.55
N LEU A 62 -0.80 -1.09 -9.46
CA LEU A 62 0.16 -2.12 -9.02
C LEU A 62 0.69 -2.92 -10.24
N PRO A 63 1.92 -2.67 -10.70
CA PRO A 63 2.55 -3.47 -11.75
C PRO A 63 2.82 -4.90 -11.27
N GLU A 64 2.84 -5.88 -12.18
CA GLU A 64 2.99 -7.30 -11.82
C GLU A 64 4.26 -7.66 -11.04
N ARG A 65 5.34 -6.86 -11.14
CA ARG A 65 6.64 -7.13 -10.48
C ARG A 65 7.39 -5.86 -10.09
N LYS A 66 6.76 -4.94 -9.38
CA LYS A 66 7.46 -3.77 -8.80
C LYS A 66 6.99 -3.55 -7.38
N GLY A 67 7.92 -3.40 -6.44
CA GLY A 67 7.66 -3.17 -5.00
C GLY A 67 7.03 -1.80 -4.68
N TRP A 68 6.30 -1.23 -5.64
CA TRP A 68 5.70 0.10 -5.60
C TRP A 68 4.26 0.05 -6.07
N LEU A 69 3.39 0.70 -5.31
CA LEU A 69 2.08 1.14 -5.75
C LEU A 69 2.23 2.57 -6.30
N TYR A 70 2.02 2.73 -7.60
CA TYR A 70 2.14 4.03 -8.29
C TYR A 70 0.81 4.76 -8.27
N GLU A 71 0.85 6.08 -8.46
CA GLU A 71 -0.33 6.96 -8.39
C GLU A 71 -1.10 6.73 -7.09
N ALA A 72 -0.36 6.42 -6.04
CA ALA A 72 -0.92 5.98 -4.78
C ALA A 72 -1.57 7.15 -4.06
N ASN A 73 -2.75 6.89 -3.50
CA ASN A 73 -3.38 7.79 -2.56
C ASN A 73 -4.05 6.98 -1.46
N VAL A 74 -3.79 7.34 -0.20
CA VAL A 74 -4.52 6.78 0.94
C VAL A 74 -5.87 7.48 0.98
N ILE A 75 -6.95 6.70 0.90
CA ILE A 75 -8.32 7.22 0.81
C ILE A 75 -9.14 6.93 2.07
N ASP A 76 -8.70 6.00 2.92
CA ASP A 76 -9.33 5.70 4.20
C ASP A 76 -8.34 5.02 5.16
N GLN A 77 -8.58 5.17 6.47
CA GLN A 77 -7.82 4.50 7.52
C GLN A 77 -8.74 3.92 8.60
N ALA A 78 -8.43 2.71 9.03
CA ALA A 78 -9.13 2.05 10.11
C ALA A 78 -8.54 2.43 11.47
N GLY A 79 -9.40 2.58 12.47
CA GLY A 79 -8.98 2.59 13.88
C GLY A 79 -8.51 1.22 14.37
N PRO A 80 -8.02 1.11 15.62
CA PRO A 80 -7.44 -0.13 16.15
C PRO A 80 -8.37 -1.35 16.09
N ILE A 81 -9.63 -1.20 16.51
CA ILE A 81 -10.61 -2.31 16.54
C ILE A 81 -10.85 -2.85 15.12
N LEU A 82 -11.14 -1.95 14.17
CA LEU A 82 -11.36 -2.33 12.77
C LEU A 82 -10.09 -2.92 12.14
N THR A 83 -8.92 -2.46 12.55
CA THR A 83 -7.64 -3.02 12.08
C THR A 83 -7.47 -4.47 12.51
N GLU A 84 -7.78 -4.82 13.76
CA GLU A 84 -7.73 -6.21 14.22
C GLU A 84 -8.74 -7.10 13.46
N LEU A 85 -9.94 -6.60 13.19
CA LEU A 85 -10.91 -7.32 12.37
C LEU A 85 -10.41 -7.54 10.92
N VAL A 86 -9.73 -6.55 10.34
CA VAL A 86 -9.10 -6.70 9.01
C VAL A 86 -7.99 -7.77 9.04
N LYS A 87 -7.14 -7.76 10.08
CA LYS A 87 -6.11 -8.79 10.28
C LYS A 87 -6.71 -10.19 10.39
N GLU A 88 -7.75 -10.35 11.19
CA GLU A 88 -8.43 -11.63 11.36
C GLU A 88 -9.08 -12.12 10.06
N THR A 89 -9.76 -11.22 9.35
CA THR A 89 -10.52 -11.56 8.14
C THR A 89 -9.64 -11.86 6.92
N PHE A 90 -8.54 -11.11 6.77
CA PHE A 90 -7.72 -11.13 5.55
C PHE A 90 -6.25 -11.54 5.77
N GLY A 91 -5.73 -11.53 7.00
CA GLY A 91 -4.32 -11.79 7.29
C GLY A 91 -3.92 -13.26 7.38
N SER A 92 -4.87 -14.20 7.43
CA SER A 92 -4.63 -15.62 7.73
C SER A 92 -4.80 -16.58 6.52
N ARG A 93 -4.40 -16.21 5.30
CA ARG A 93 -4.53 -17.09 4.12
C ARG A 93 -3.28 -17.19 3.27
#